data_AF-A0A914JTX4-F1
#
_entry.id   AF-A0A914JTX4-F1
#
_cell.length_a   1.000
_cell.length_b   1.000
_cell.length_c   1.000
_cell.angle_alpha   90.00
_cell.angle_beta   90.00
_cell.angle_gamma   90.00
#
_symmetry.space_group_name_H-M   'P 1'
#
loop_
_entity.id
_entity.type
_entity.pdbx_description
1 polymer ?
#
loop_
_entity_poly.entity_id
_entity_poly.type
_entity_poly.pdbx_seq_one_letter_code
_entity_poly.pdbx_strand_id
1 'polypeptide(L)'
;MVRQRSGRNILYLDIGVYGNCELETYNPKETTRKLEAFVRSVQGVQMLYADTYMTPAEFWEMFDSSLYDWLRTKYGCKEAFPNVYDKVCKNARY
;
A
#
# COMPACT_ATOMS: atom_id res chain seq x y z
N MET A 1 7.53 3.97 -8.26
CA MET A 1 7.48 5.38 -8.68
C MET A 1 6.08 5.62 -9.23
N VAL A 2 5.34 6.61 -8.71
CA VAL A 2 3.96 6.87 -9.15
C VAL A 2 3.99 7.32 -10.60
N ARG A 3 3.37 6.54 -11.51
CA ARG A 3 3.43 6.81 -12.95
C ARG A 3 2.47 7.94 -13.30
N GLN A 4 3.02 9.07 -13.73
CA GLN A 4 2.26 10.18 -14.26
C GLN A 4 1.59 9.76 -15.59
N ARG A 5 0.25 9.82 -15.65
CA ARG A 5 -0.51 9.38 -16.84
C ARG A 5 -0.86 10.53 -17.81
N SER A 6 -0.76 11.80 -17.39
CA SER A 6 -1.38 12.94 -18.10
C SER A 6 -0.41 14.06 -18.54
N GLY A 7 0.90 13.94 -18.28
CA GLY A 7 1.89 14.98 -18.65
C GLY A 7 1.73 16.33 -17.91
N ARG A 8 0.83 16.43 -16.93
CA ARG A 8 0.58 17.64 -16.12
C ARG A 8 1.51 17.71 -14.91
N ASN A 9 1.93 18.90 -14.48
CA ASN A 9 2.63 19.06 -13.20
C ASN A 9 1.75 18.53 -12.06
N ILE A 10 2.20 17.47 -11.38
CA ILE A 10 1.50 16.87 -10.24
C ILE A 10 2.23 17.28 -8.96
N LEU A 11 1.48 17.86 -8.02
CA LEU A 11 1.93 18.05 -6.66
C LEU A 11 1.48 16.85 -5.82
N TYR A 12 2.42 16.24 -5.11
CA TYR A 12 2.11 15.24 -4.10
C TYR A 12 2.25 15.87 -2.72
N LEU A 13 1.29 15.59 -1.84
CA LEU A 13 1.34 15.92 -0.42
C LEU A 13 1.58 14.64 0.35
N ASP A 14 2.64 14.62 1.17
CA ASP A 14 2.94 13.52 2.07
C ASP A 14 2.36 13.81 3.46
N ILE A 15 1.48 12.94 3.95
CA ILE A 15 0.78 13.09 5.22
C ILE A 15 1.01 11.84 6.05
N GLY A 16 1.71 12.01 7.16
CA GLY A 16 1.88 10.96 8.16
C GLY A 16 0.81 11.03 9.23
N VAL A 17 0.07 9.94 9.43
CA VAL A 17 -0.88 9.76 10.54
C VAL A 17 -0.30 8.73 11.50
N TYR A 18 -0.04 9.14 12.74
CA TYR A 18 0.63 8.33 13.76
C TYR A 18 -0.06 8.45 15.12
N GLY A 19 0.06 7.41 15.94
CA GLY A 19 -0.37 7.42 17.33
C GLY A 19 -1.13 6.15 17.73
N ASN A 20 -1.14 5.89 19.03
CA ASN A 20 -2.01 4.89 19.64
C ASN A 20 -3.17 5.62 20.30
N CYS A 21 -4.40 5.16 20.07
CA CYS A 21 -5.58 5.69 20.74
C CYS A 21 -5.99 4.70 21.84
N GLU A 22 -6.06 5.18 23.08
CA GLU A 22 -6.44 4.37 24.25
C GLU A 22 -7.96 4.32 24.47
N LEU A 23 -8.75 5.00 23.64
CA LEU A 23 -10.21 4.97 23.73
C LEU A 23 -10.73 3.59 23.34
N GLU A 24 -11.49 2.95 24.22
CA GLU A 24 -12.08 1.62 23.96
C GLU A 24 -12.99 1.59 22.72
N THR A 25 -13.61 2.72 22.39
CA THR A 25 -14.47 2.86 21.21
C THR A 25 -13.69 2.97 19.90
N TYR A 26 -12.36 3.12 19.95
CA TYR A 26 -11.54 3.26 18.76
C TYR A 26 -11.16 1.90 18.18
N ASN A 27 -11.58 1.65 16.94
CA ASN A 27 -11.15 0.50 16.18
C ASN A 27 -10.05 0.90 15.17
N PRO A 28 -8.78 0.54 15.41
CA PRO A 28 -7.67 0.90 14.52
C PRO A 28 -7.83 0.28 13.14
N LYS A 29 -8.29 -0.97 13.04
CA LYS A 29 -8.43 -1.68 11.77
C LYS A 29 -9.48 -1.02 10.89
N GLU A 30 -10.67 -0.76 11.42
CA GLU A 30 -11.75 -0.11 10.66
C GLU A 30 -11.38 1.32 10.23
N THR A 31 -10.73 2.06 11.12
CA THR A 31 -10.29 3.43 10.81
C THR A 31 -9.23 3.44 9.72
N THR A 32 -8.21 2.58 9.82
CA THR A 32 -7.18 2.47 8.77
C THR A 32 -7.80 2.02 7.45
N ARG A 33 -8.73 1.06 7.44
CA ARG A 33 -9.43 0.64 6.21
C ARG A 33 -10.17 1.78 5.51
N LYS A 34 -10.83 2.67 6.28
CA LYS A 34 -11.49 3.87 5.75
C LYS A 34 -10.47 4.83 5.12
N LEU A 35 -9.33 5.06 5.78
CA LEU A 35 -8.26 5.89 5.27
C LEU A 35 -7.65 5.32 3.99
N GLU A 36 -7.34 4.01 3.97
CA GLU A 36 -6.82 3.31 2.80
C GLU A 36 -7.77 3.44 1.59
N ALA A 37 -9.08 3.26 1.81
CA ALA A 37 -10.09 3.42 0.78
C ALA A 37 -10.16 4.86 0.24
N PHE A 38 -10.06 5.85 1.12
CA PHE A 38 -10.00 7.26 0.72
C PHE A 38 -8.75 7.56 -0.12
N VAL A 39 -7.58 7.08 0.31
CA VAL A 39 -6.32 7.26 -0.44
C VAL A 39 -6.45 6.72 -1.86
N ARG A 40 -7.02 5.52 -2.04
CA ARG A 40 -7.25 4.95 -3.38
C ARG A 40 -8.29 5.74 -4.19
N SER A 41 -9.34 6.24 -3.56
CA SER A 41 -10.40 6.99 -4.28
C SER A 41 -9.89 8.30 -4.88
N VAL A 42 -8.87 8.92 -4.27
CA VAL A 42 -8.20 10.12 -4.79
C VAL A 42 -6.97 9.81 -5.66
N GLN A 43 -6.78 8.55 -6.07
CA GLN A 43 -5.61 8.08 -6.82
C GLN A 43 -4.28 8.35 -6.10
N GLY A 44 -4.33 8.41 -4.77
CA GLY A 44 -3.17 8.47 -3.90
C GLY A 44 -2.56 7.08 -3.69
N VAL A 45 -1.46 7.06 -2.94
CA VAL A 45 -0.75 5.83 -2.57
C VAL A 45 -0.40 5.85 -1.09
N GLN A 46 -0.48 4.69 -0.44
CA GLN A 46 0.08 4.50 0.90
C GLN A 46 1.56 4.16 0.80
N MET A 47 2.39 4.82 1.61
CA MET A 47 3.81 4.50 1.70
C MET A 47 4.04 3.17 2.42
N LEU A 48 4.93 2.35 1.87
CA LEU A 48 5.12 0.94 2.24
C LEU A 48 5.86 0.70 3.57
N TYR A 49 6.09 1.74 4.37
CA TYR A 49 6.66 1.60 5.71
C TYR A 49 5.57 1.31 6.76
N ALA A 50 4.31 1.68 6.48
CA ALA A 50 3.18 1.46 7.37
C ALA A 50 2.53 0.09 7.12
N ASP A 51 1.94 -0.49 8.16
CA ASP A 51 1.09 -1.67 8.01
C ASP A 51 -0.09 -1.37 7.10
N THR A 52 -0.50 -2.36 6.32
CA THR A 52 -1.73 -2.29 5.53
C THR A 52 -2.73 -3.37 5.95
N TYR A 53 -4.00 -2.97 5.93
CA TYR A 53 -5.17 -3.87 6.03
C TYR A 53 -5.86 -4.05 4.67
N MET A 54 -5.24 -3.61 3.58
CA MET A 54 -5.73 -3.83 2.21
C MET A 54 -5.66 -5.31 1.84
N THR A 55 -6.59 -5.73 0.98
CA THR A 55 -6.46 -6.97 0.22
C THR A 55 -5.37 -6.82 -0.85
N PRO A 56 -4.86 -7.92 -1.44
CA PRO A 56 -3.88 -7.82 -2.52
C PRO A 56 -4.41 -7.03 -3.72
N ALA A 57 -5.70 -7.18 -4.06
CA ALA A 57 -6.33 -6.48 -5.16
C ALA A 57 -6.33 -4.96 -4.93
N GLU A 58 -6.80 -4.52 -3.76
CA GLU A 58 -6.81 -3.10 -3.37
C GLU A 58 -5.38 -2.52 -3.31
N PHE A 59 -4.41 -3.29 -2.85
CA PHE A 59 -3.02 -2.85 -2.81
C PHE A 59 -2.48 -2.53 -4.22
N TRP A 60 -2.74 -3.42 -5.19
CA TRP A 60 -2.29 -3.26 -6.56
C TRP A 60 -3.09 -2.21 -7.37
N GLU A 61 -4.21 -1.70 -6.86
CA GLU A 61 -4.84 -0.50 -7.44
C GLU A 61 -3.93 0.74 -7.37
N MET A 62 -3.06 0.81 -6.35
CA MET A 62 -2.12 1.93 -6.14
C MET A 62 -0.91 1.87 -7.08
N PHE A 63 -0.54 0.69 -7.59
CA PHE A 63 0.73 0.47 -8.30
C PHE A 63 0.57 -0.43 -9.52
N ASP A 64 1.26 -0.10 -10.61
CA ASP A 64 1.40 -1.04 -11.73
C ASP A 64 2.39 -2.17 -11.36
N SER A 65 1.87 -3.39 -11.19
CA SER A 65 2.68 -4.56 -10.78
C SER A 65 3.52 -5.15 -11.92
N SER A 66 3.26 -4.77 -13.18
CA SER A 66 3.78 -5.47 -14.36
C SER A 66 5.31 -5.56 -14.38
N LEU A 67 6.00 -4.44 -14.13
CA LEU A 67 7.46 -4.40 -14.09
C LEU A 67 8.01 -5.18 -12.89
N TYR A 68 7.34 -5.09 -11.75
CA TYR A 68 7.73 -5.79 -10.52
C TYR A 68 7.66 -7.31 -10.71
N ASP A 69 6.55 -7.81 -11.26
CA ASP A 69 6.33 -9.24 -11.50
C ASP A 69 7.26 -9.81 -12.58
N TRP A 70 7.55 -9.01 -13.62
CA TRP A 70 8.52 -9.38 -14.65
C TRP A 70 9.93 -9.54 -14.08
N LEU A 71 10.41 -8.56 -13.30
CA LEU A 71 11.73 -8.63 -12.66
C LEU A 71 11.84 -9.83 -11.73
N ARG A 72 10.80 -10.09 -10.93
CA ARG A 72 10.79 -11.24 -10.02
C ARG A 72 10.87 -12.57 -10.75
N THR A 73 10.24 -12.67 -11.92
CA THR A 73 10.31 -13.88 -12.75
C THR A 73 11.69 -14.01 -13.39
N LYS A 74 12.22 -12.93 -14.00
CA LYS A 74 13.50 -12.92 -14.70
C LYS A 74 14.68 -13.35 -13.83
N TYR A 75 14.68 -12.96 -12.57
CA TYR A 75 15.78 -13.21 -11.64
C TYR A 75 15.48 -14.31 -10.60
N GLY A 76 14.41 -15.11 -10.80
CA GLY A 76 14.08 -16.20 -9.87
C GLY A 76 13.68 -15.74 -8.46
N CYS A 77 13.27 -14.49 -8.28
CA CYS A 77 12.95 -13.92 -6.98
C CYS A 77 11.64 -14.43 -6.38
N LYS A 78 10.77 -15.07 -7.19
CA LYS A 78 9.46 -15.54 -6.73
C LYS A 78 9.57 -16.58 -5.61
N GLU A 79 10.58 -17.44 -5.68
CA GLU A 79 10.85 -18.47 -4.67
C GLU A 79 11.81 -17.97 -3.58
N ALA A 80 12.71 -17.04 -3.92
CA ALA A 80 13.72 -16.54 -3.01
C ALA A 80 13.21 -15.49 -2.01
N PHE A 81 12.18 -14.70 -2.36
CA PHE A 81 11.73 -13.57 -1.55
C PHE A 81 10.20 -13.44 -1.53
N PRO A 82 9.60 -13.02 -0.38
CA PRO A 82 8.17 -12.74 -0.30
C PRO A 82 7.74 -11.63 -1.26
N ASN A 83 6.44 -11.56 -1.57
CA ASN A 83 5.90 -10.42 -2.30
C ASN A 83 6.02 -9.15 -1.43
N VAL A 84 6.13 -7.98 -2.06
CA VAL A 84 6.14 -6.70 -1.37
C VAL A 84 4.86 -6.49 -0.57
N TYR A 85 3.72 -6.95 -1.10
CA TYR A 85 2.45 -6.97 -0.39
C TYR A 85 2.54 -7.81 0.89
N ASP A 86 3.07 -9.04 0.81
CA ASP A 86 3.20 -9.93 1.96
C ASP A 86 4.10 -9.31 3.04
N LYS A 87 5.09 -8.51 2.64
CA LYS A 87 5.97 -7.81 3.59
C LYS A 87 5.21 -6.77 4.43
N VAL A 88 4.20 -6.11 3.89
CA VAL A 88 3.51 -4.96 4.54
C VAL A 88 2.12 -5.31 5.07
N CYS A 89 1.52 -6.40 4.57
CA CYS A 89 0.23 -6.86 5.04
C CYS A 89 0.35 -7.38 6.48
N LYS A 90 -0.42 -6.79 7.40
CA LYS A 90 -0.37 -7.18 8.82
C LYS A 90 -0.75 -8.66 9.03
N ASN A 91 -1.66 -9.19 8.22
CA ASN A 91 -2.08 -10.60 8.27
C ASN A 91 -1.01 -11.59 7.79
N ALA A 92 0.05 -11.11 7.12
CA ALA A 92 1.15 -11.95 6.67
C ALA A 92 2.35 -11.94 7.63
N ARG A 93 2.29 -11.13 8.71
CA ARG A 93 3.36 -11.01 9.71
C ARG A 93 3.15 -11.88 10.97
N TYR A 94 1.97 -12.47 11.16
CA TYR A 94 1.61 -13.31 12.32
C TYR A 94 0.64 -14.43 11.94
#